data_AF-A0A0F9LZ58-F1
#
_entry.id   AF-A0A0F9LZ58-F1
#
_cell.length_a   1.000
_cell.length_b   1.000
_cell.length_c   1.000
_cell.angle_alpha   90.00
_cell.angle_beta   90.00
_cell.angle_gamma   90.00
#
_symmetry.space_group_name_H-M   'P 1'
#
loop_
_entity.id
_entity.type
_entity.pdbx_description
1 polymer ?
#
loop_
_entity_poly.entity_id
_entity_poly.type
_entity_poly.pdbx_seq_one_letter_code
_entity_poly.pdbx_strand_id
1 'polypeptide(L)'
;MKTLAEISFEYIWLLLFGDEDIIDLDYSVKMQESLPEYFNSMSQDERQALSLVAKEAQERLLAEPDQHGYTPRALITNEQKIFMEALSSGELYEQWQ
;
A
#
# COMPACT_ATOMS: atom_id res chain seq x y z
N MET A 1 9.39 14.03 2.42
CA MET A 1 9.04 12.94 1.50
C MET A 1 7.58 12.46 1.60
N LYS A 2 6.69 13.09 2.41
CA LYS A 2 5.33 12.59 2.62
C LYS A 2 4.51 12.44 1.32
N THR A 3 4.41 13.49 0.53
CA THR A 3 3.59 13.48 -0.71
C THR A 3 4.07 12.46 -1.75
N LEU A 4 5.38 12.27 -1.91
CA LEU A 4 5.88 11.23 -2.82
C LEU A 4 5.58 9.82 -2.30
N ALA A 5 5.71 9.61 -0.99
CA ALA A 5 5.33 8.33 -0.37
C ALA A 5 3.83 8.05 -0.49
N GLU A 6 2.98 9.08 -0.39
CA GLU A 6 1.53 8.97 -0.62
C GLU A 6 1.21 8.54 -2.05
N ILE A 7 1.80 9.20 -3.05
CA ILE A 7 1.62 8.86 -4.47
C ILE A 7 2.14 7.44 -4.74
N SER A 8 3.31 7.09 -4.23
CA SER A 8 3.88 5.75 -4.39
C SER A 8 2.99 4.69 -3.75
N PHE A 9 2.45 4.93 -2.57
CA PHE A 9 1.51 4.03 -1.91
C PHE A 9 0.25 3.82 -2.75
N GLU A 10 -0.37 4.90 -3.23
CA GLU A 10 -1.57 4.83 -4.08
C GLU A 10 -1.30 4.08 -5.39
N TYR A 11 -0.14 4.29 -6.01
CA TYR A 11 0.28 3.57 -7.21
C TYR A 11 0.45 2.07 -6.94
N ILE A 12 1.18 1.69 -5.89
CA ILE A 12 1.39 0.29 -5.53
C ILE A 12 0.04 -0.36 -5.19
N TRP A 13 -0.82 0.35 -4.46
CA TRP A 13 -2.17 -0.11 -4.12
C TRP A 13 -3.00 -0.39 -5.37
N LEU A 14 -2.97 0.52 -6.35
CA LEU A 14 -3.65 0.34 -7.63
C LEU A 14 -3.12 -0.88 -8.39
N LEU A 15 -1.80 -1.06 -8.45
CA LEU A 15 -1.22 -2.19 -9.17
C LEU A 15 -1.60 -3.53 -8.56
N LEU A 16 -1.65 -3.63 -7.23
CA LEU A 16 -1.90 -4.89 -6.53
C LEU A 16 -3.39 -5.21 -6.39
N PHE A 17 -4.23 -4.19 -6.25
CA PHE A 17 -5.63 -4.37 -5.85
C PHE A 17 -6.65 -3.68 -6.77
N GLY A 18 -6.21 -3.02 -7.85
CA GLY A 18 -7.10 -2.53 -8.89
C GLY A 18 -7.77 -3.67 -9.65
N ASP A 19 -9.02 -3.48 -10.03
CA ASP A 19 -9.79 -4.40 -10.88
C ASP A 19 -9.76 -3.97 -12.36
N GLU A 20 -10.30 -4.82 -13.24
CA GLU A 20 -10.37 -4.58 -14.69
C GLU A 20 -11.12 -3.29 -15.07
N ASP A 21 -11.99 -2.78 -14.21
CA ASP A 21 -12.72 -1.53 -14.44
C ASP A 21 -11.82 -0.29 -14.24
N ILE A 22 -10.72 -0.44 -13.51
CA ILE A 22 -9.80 0.64 -13.14
C ILE A 22 -8.45 0.52 -13.86
N ILE A 23 -7.93 -0.69 -14.02
CA ILE A 23 -6.64 -0.97 -14.65
C ILE A 23 -6.65 -2.27 -15.45
N ASP A 24 -6.03 -2.25 -16.62
CA ASP A 24 -5.78 -3.47 -17.39
C ASP A 24 -4.90 -4.44 -16.59
N LEU A 25 -5.37 -5.68 -16.38
CA LEU A 25 -4.69 -6.63 -15.51
C LEU A 25 -3.36 -7.13 -16.09
N ASP A 26 -3.25 -7.29 -17.39
CA ASP A 26 -1.98 -7.70 -18.02
C ASP A 26 -0.93 -6.60 -17.84
N TYR A 27 -1.35 -5.33 -17.95
CA TYR A 27 -0.50 -4.19 -17.65
C TYR A 27 -0.12 -4.12 -16.16
N SER A 28 -1.07 -4.34 -15.25
CA SER A 28 -0.79 -4.28 -13.81
C SER A 28 0.22 -5.35 -13.39
N VAL A 29 0.04 -6.59 -13.85
CA VAL A 29 0.96 -7.71 -13.61
C VAL A 29 2.36 -7.38 -14.16
N LYS A 30 2.45 -6.87 -15.38
CA LYS A 30 3.73 -6.46 -15.98
C LYS A 30 4.44 -5.39 -15.14
N MET A 31 3.71 -4.42 -14.60
CA MET A 31 4.30 -3.38 -13.76
C MET A 31 4.75 -3.90 -12.40
N GLN A 32 4.03 -4.87 -11.83
CA GLN A 32 4.41 -5.51 -10.56
C GLN A 32 5.79 -6.17 -10.62
N GLU A 33 6.22 -6.68 -11.78
CA GLU A 33 7.55 -7.27 -11.97
C GLU A 33 8.71 -6.31 -11.63
N SER A 34 8.46 -5.00 -11.69
CA SER A 34 9.46 -3.97 -11.38
C SER A 34 9.49 -3.53 -9.91
N LEU A 35 8.45 -3.86 -9.14
CA LEU A 35 8.32 -3.42 -7.73
C LEU A 35 9.48 -3.90 -6.83
N PRO A 36 9.97 -5.15 -6.94
CA PRO A 36 11.12 -5.60 -6.16
C PRO A 36 12.36 -4.72 -6.33
N GLU A 37 12.68 -4.33 -7.57
CA GLU A 37 13.83 -3.46 -7.86
C GLU A 37 13.67 -2.09 -7.19
N TYR A 38 12.48 -1.51 -7.26
CA TYR A 38 12.20 -0.25 -6.58
C TYR A 38 12.38 -0.37 -5.06
N PHE A 39 11.78 -1.39 -4.42
CA PHE A 39 11.94 -1.59 -2.98
C PHE A 39 13.40 -1.80 -2.56
N ASN A 40 14.17 -2.53 -3.36
CA ASN A 40 15.58 -2.77 -3.10
C ASN A 40 16.43 -1.50 -3.23
N SER A 41 16.10 -0.64 -4.20
CA SER A 41 16.80 0.62 -4.43
C SER A 41 16.44 1.73 -3.43
N MET A 42 15.32 1.62 -2.69
CA MET A 42 14.89 2.64 -1.74
C MET A 42 15.88 2.83 -0.60
N SER A 43 16.21 4.09 -0.32
CA SER A 43 16.93 4.50 0.87
C SER A 43 16.12 4.25 2.15
N GLN A 44 16.79 4.27 3.30
CA GLN A 44 16.13 4.10 4.59
C GLN A 44 15.03 5.15 4.83
N ASP A 45 15.28 6.41 4.47
CA ASP A 45 14.32 7.51 4.64
C ASP A 45 13.06 7.32 3.77
N GLU A 46 13.23 6.80 2.55
CA GLU A 46 12.13 6.49 1.64
C GLU A 46 11.28 5.33 2.16
N ARG A 47 11.92 4.27 2.67
CA ARG A 47 11.23 3.14 3.30
C ARG A 47 10.42 3.60 4.52
N GLN A 48 11.02 4.42 5.38
CA GLN A 48 10.32 4.98 6.55
C GLN A 48 9.13 5.86 6.16
N ALA A 49 9.28 6.70 5.13
CA ALA A 49 8.20 7.55 4.65
C ALA A 49 7.03 6.71 4.11
N LEU A 50 7.32 5.67 3.31
CA LEU A 50 6.31 4.78 2.76
C LEU A 50 5.63 3.92 3.84
N SER A 51 6.38 3.41 4.82
CA SER A 51 5.81 2.69 5.97
C SER A 51 4.89 3.56 6.82
N LEU A 52 5.24 4.84 7.02
CA LEU A 52 4.37 5.77 7.75
C LEU A 52 3.05 5.99 7.01
N VAL A 53 3.09 6.18 5.68
CA VAL A 53 1.88 6.31 4.85
C VAL A 53 1.03 5.04 4.91
N ALA A 54 1.65 3.86 4.83
CA ALA A 54 0.95 2.58 4.94
C ALA A 54 0.23 2.45 6.29
N LYS A 55 0.87 2.88 7.37
CA LYS A 55 0.27 2.92 8.71
C LYS A 55 -0.91 3.90 8.79
N GLU A 56 -0.75 5.12 8.30
CA GLU A 56 -1.84 6.11 8.25
C GLU A 56 -3.02 5.61 7.41
N ALA A 57 -2.75 4.92 6.29
CA ALA A 57 -3.77 4.30 5.44
C ALA A 57 -4.50 3.16 6.18
N GLN A 58 -3.77 2.30 6.89
CA GLN A 58 -4.32 1.23 7.70
C GLN A 58 -5.23 1.78 8.80
N GLU A 59 -4.77 2.78 9.56
CA GLU A 59 -5.55 3.43 10.63
C GLU A 59 -6.85 4.04 10.09
N ARG A 60 -6.79 4.67 8.91
CA ARG A 60 -7.95 5.25 8.24
C ARG A 60 -8.96 4.20 7.76
N LEU A 61 -8.48 3.09 7.19
CA LEU A 61 -9.32 2.03 6.62
C LEU A 61 -9.89 1.08 7.69
N LEU A 62 -9.23 0.96 8.84
CA LEU A 62 -9.68 0.16 9.98
C LEU A 62 -10.39 0.99 11.07
N ALA A 63 -10.57 2.30 10.86
CA ALA A 63 -11.25 3.15 11.82
C ALA A 63 -12.69 2.67 12.05
N GLU A 64 -13.10 2.61 13.33
CA GLU A 64 -14.48 2.35 13.72
C GLU A 64 -15.43 3.39 13.11
N PRO A 65 -16.70 3.03 12.86
CA PRO A 65 -17.69 3.97 12.37
C PRO A 65 -17.74 5.22 13.26
N ASP A 66 -17.80 6.38 12.65
CA ASP A 66 -17.93 7.62 13.39
C ASP A 66 -19.31 7.75 14.06
N GLN A 67 -19.54 8.85 14.79
CA GLN A 67 -20.80 9.16 15.46
C GLN A 67 -22.03 9.23 14.53
N HIS A 68 -21.83 9.25 13.20
CA HIS A 68 -22.88 9.23 12.18
C HIS A 68 -23.05 7.84 11.53
N GLY A 69 -22.31 6.84 12.01
CA GLY A 69 -22.30 5.48 11.45
C GLY A 69 -21.55 5.39 10.12
N TYR A 70 -20.78 6.42 9.75
CA TYR A 70 -19.94 6.36 8.56
C TYR A 70 -18.65 5.63 8.88
N THR A 71 -18.44 4.50 8.20
CA THR A 71 -17.13 3.85 8.11
C THR A 71 -16.56 4.16 6.73
N PRO A 72 -15.27 4.53 6.61
CA PRO A 72 -14.54 4.47 5.34
C PRO A 72 -14.39 3.00 4.89
N ARG A 73 -15.50 2.38 4.49
CA ARG A 73 -15.67 1.01 3.99
C ARG A 73 -14.95 -0.09 4.79
N ALA A 74 -15.75 -0.78 5.61
CA ALA A 74 -15.45 -2.03 6.29
C ALA A 74 -15.20 -3.26 5.37
N LEU A 75 -14.52 -3.13 4.22
CA LEU A 75 -14.22 -4.27 3.34
C LEU A 75 -12.85 -4.14 2.70
N ILE A 76 -11.81 -3.84 3.48
CA ILE A 76 -10.48 -4.27 3.04
C ILE A 76 -10.42 -5.79 3.13
N THR A 77 -9.90 -6.45 2.10
CA THR A 77 -9.72 -7.90 2.14
C THR A 77 -8.64 -8.25 3.17
N ASN A 78 -8.62 -9.50 3.64
CA ASN A 78 -7.54 -9.96 4.51
C ASN A 78 -6.16 -9.79 3.86
N GLU A 79 -6.08 -9.95 2.54
CA GLU A 79 -4.86 -9.76 1.76
C GLU A 79 -4.38 -8.30 1.79
N GLN A 80 -5.29 -7.34 1.55
CA GLN A 80 -5.00 -5.91 1.65
C GLN A 80 -4.51 -5.51 3.04
N LYS A 81 -5.10 -6.11 4.08
CA LYS A 81 -4.68 -5.91 5.46
C LYS A 81 -3.25 -6.43 5.70
N ILE A 82 -2.96 -7.65 5.29
CA ILE A 82 -1.63 -8.27 5.41
C ILE A 82 -0.58 -7.43 4.68
N PHE A 83 -0.90 -6.95 3.48
CA PHE A 83 0.00 -6.09 2.72
C PHE A 83 0.35 -4.79 3.47
N MET A 84 -0.65 -4.08 3.98
CA MET A 84 -0.41 -2.85 4.77
C MET A 84 0.38 -3.13 6.05
N GLU A 85 0.11 -4.24 6.73
CA GLU A 85 0.86 -4.66 7.91
C GLU A 85 2.33 -4.91 7.57
N ALA A 86 2.62 -5.67 6.51
CA ALA A 86 3.99 -5.93 6.07
C ALA A 86 4.73 -4.67 5.61
N LEU A 87 4.04 -3.75 4.93
CA LEU A 87 4.63 -2.49 4.46
C LEU A 87 4.87 -1.51 5.61
N SER A 88 3.94 -1.44 6.57
CA SER A 88 4.06 -0.56 7.73
C SER A 88 5.07 -1.04 8.78
N SER A 89 5.22 -2.36 8.95
CA SER A 89 6.23 -2.96 9.84
C SER A 89 7.64 -2.88 9.25
N GLY A 90 7.74 -2.74 7.92
CA GLY A 90 8.98 -2.79 7.18
C GLY A 90 9.44 -4.21 6.84
N GLU A 91 8.70 -5.24 7.27
CA GLU A 91 8.95 -6.65 6.93
C GLU A 91 9.02 -6.85 5.42
N LEU A 92 8.17 -6.11 4.68
CA LEU A 92 8.17 -6.17 3.22
C LEU A 92 9.55 -5.84 2.63
N TYR A 93 10.34 -4.95 3.23
CA TYR A 93 11.67 -4.62 2.71
C TYR A 93 12.75 -5.64 3.09
N GLU A 94 12.53 -6.44 4.14
CA GLU A 94 13.46 -7.48 4.58
C GLU A 94 13.38 -8.73 3.69
N GLN A 95 12.20 -8.99 3.11
CA GLN A 95 11.96 -10.13 2.23
C GLN A 95 12.68 -10.04 0.87
N TRP A 96 13.10 -8.84 0.45
CA TRP A 96 13.74 -8.59 -0.85
C TRP A 96 15.24 -8.23 -0.77
N GLN A 97 15.83 -8.21 0.44
CA GLN A 97 17.29 -8.10 0.63
C GLN A 97 18.03 -9.40 0.31
#